data_AF-A0A8T0UY37-F1
#
_entry.id   AF-A0A8T0UY37-F1
#
_cell.length_a   1.000
_cell.length_b   1.000
_cell.length_c   1.000
_cell.angle_alpha   90.00
_cell.angle_beta   90.00
_cell.angle_gamma   90.00
#
_symmetry.space_group_name_H-M   'P 1'
#
loop_
_entity.id
_entity.type
_entity.pdbx_description
1 polymer ?
#
loop_
_entity_poly.entity_id
_entity_poly.type
_entity_poly.pdbx_seq_one_letter_code
_entity_poly.pdbx_strand_id
1 'polypeptide(L)'
;MWMAQANRLAYLEMLQVAQLPSEDIQVLAQMPCLGHLRLQAETVPEKSIIIRSNAFPVLKQFIFSYRLSCLMFEPGAMPRLKKLDITYDSRGPGSEHEVSLVAGVEHLASLEEVFVVVNAKHGEGSKLGYLCRESIQRHPRYQAIKTNLRYDEYNDENRIVESADI
;
A
#
# COMPACT_ATOMS: atom_id res chain seq x y z
N MET A 1 26.95 13.73 9.69
CA MET A 1 26.82 12.34 9.20
C MET A 1 25.46 11.80 9.66
N TRP A 2 24.37 12.13 8.94
CA TRP A 2 22.98 11.81 9.34
C TRP A 2 22.54 10.39 8.93
N MET A 3 23.13 9.86 7.86
CA MET A 3 22.84 8.50 7.33
C MET A 3 23.24 7.37 8.29
N ALA A 4 24.26 7.57 9.14
CA ALA A 4 24.71 6.53 10.08
C ALA A 4 23.69 6.24 11.19
N GLN A 5 22.90 7.24 11.60
CA GLN A 5 21.80 7.07 12.56
C GLN A 5 20.53 6.53 11.89
N ALA A 6 20.27 6.91 10.63
CA ALA A 6 19.16 6.37 9.84
C ALA A 6 19.26 4.84 9.69
N ASN A 7 20.48 4.29 9.59
CA ASN A 7 20.71 2.84 9.53
C ASN A 7 20.28 2.07 10.79
N ARG A 8 20.04 2.74 11.92
CA ARG A 8 19.53 2.13 13.16
C ARG A 8 18.04 2.38 13.37
N LEU A 9 17.41 3.15 12.49
CA LEU A 9 16.00 3.49 12.61
C LEU A 9 15.18 2.23 12.36
N ALA A 10 14.62 1.68 13.44
CA ALA A 10 13.79 0.48 13.37
C ALA A 10 12.30 0.78 13.24
N TYR A 11 11.90 2.00 13.57
CA TYR A 11 10.51 2.38 13.72
C TYR A 11 10.30 3.80 13.22
N LEU A 12 9.51 3.95 12.15
CA LEU A 12 9.11 5.25 11.62
C LEU A 12 7.58 5.35 11.69
N GLU A 13 7.08 5.99 12.76
CA GLU A 13 5.64 6.08 13.08
C GLU A 13 4.87 6.95 12.10
N MET A 14 5.51 7.92 11.46
CA MET A 14 4.87 8.78 10.47
C MET A 14 5.92 9.46 9.60
N LEU A 15 5.81 9.27 8.29
CA LEU A 15 6.49 10.05 7.28
C LEU A 15 5.43 10.62 6.33
N GLN A 16 5.26 11.93 6.34
CA GLN A 16 4.34 12.64 5.45
C GLN A 16 5.14 13.38 4.38
N VAL A 17 4.81 13.13 3.12
CA VAL A 17 5.46 13.77 1.97
C VAL A 17 4.42 14.24 0.96
N ALA A 18 4.65 15.42 0.36
CA ALA A 18 3.77 15.93 -0.68
C ALA A 18 3.88 15.10 -1.96
N GLN A 19 5.09 14.68 -2.30
CA GLN A 19 5.40 13.80 -3.42
C GLN A 19 6.28 12.66 -2.92
N LEU A 20 5.98 11.44 -3.38
CA LEU A 20 6.83 10.28 -3.15
C LEU A 20 7.29 9.71 -4.50
N PRO A 21 8.43 10.18 -5.02
CA PRO A 21 9.10 9.54 -6.14
C PRO A 21 9.46 8.09 -5.83
N SER A 22 9.45 7.24 -6.86
CA SER A 22 9.80 5.84 -6.74
C SER A 22 11.27 5.60 -6.35
N GLU A 23 12.14 6.60 -6.48
CA GLU A 23 13.54 6.56 -6.00
C GLU A 23 13.64 6.72 -4.48
N ASP A 24 12.82 7.59 -3.87
CA ASP A 24 12.83 7.86 -2.43
C ASP A 24 12.37 6.65 -1.62
N ILE A 25 11.39 5.91 -2.12
CA ILE A 25 10.97 4.66 -1.49
C ILE A 25 12.07 3.59 -1.55
N GLN A 26 12.95 3.59 -2.57
CA GLN A 26 14.10 2.67 -2.59
C GLN A 26 15.13 3.02 -1.52
N VAL A 27 15.28 4.29 -1.17
CA VAL A 27 16.15 4.71 -0.06
C VAL A 27 15.61 4.15 1.26
N LEU A 28 14.31 4.26 1.51
CA LEU A 28 13.66 3.64 2.68
C LEU A 28 13.79 2.11 2.65
N ALA A 29 13.66 1.49 1.48
CA ALA A 29 13.76 0.05 1.29
C ALA A 29 15.12 -0.55 1.66
N GLN A 30 16.18 0.25 1.57
CA GLN A 30 17.55 -0.15 1.90
C GLN A 30 17.88 -0.02 3.38
N MET A 31 17.00 0.57 4.21
CA MET A 31 17.26 0.74 5.63
C MET A 31 17.30 -0.63 6.35
N PRO A 32 18.44 -1.04 6.92
CA PRO A 32 18.66 -2.42 7.33
C PRO A 32 17.90 -2.81 8.61
N CYS A 33 17.50 -1.83 9.42
CA CYS A 33 16.81 -2.05 10.69
C CYS A 33 15.30 -1.75 10.64
N LEU A 34 14.79 -1.16 9.56
CA LEU A 34 13.42 -0.63 9.49
C LEU A 34 12.38 -1.75 9.58
N GLY A 35 11.82 -1.94 10.78
CA GLY A 35 10.84 -2.97 11.13
C GLY A 35 9.39 -2.49 11.07
N HIS A 36 9.16 -1.19 11.19
CA HIS A 36 7.85 -0.55 11.07
C HIS A 36 7.96 0.74 10.26
N LEU A 37 7.05 0.93 9.31
CA LEU A 37 6.97 2.11 8.46
C LEU A 37 5.52 2.52 8.26
N ARG A 38 5.20 3.75 8.65
CA ARG A 38 3.99 4.44 8.22
C ARG A 38 4.35 5.61 7.31
N LEU A 39 3.82 5.56 6.10
CA LEU A 39 4.09 6.51 5.03
C LEU A 39 2.78 7.09 4.50
N GLN A 40 2.74 8.40 4.32
CA GLN A 40 1.63 9.10 3.70
C GLN A 40 2.17 10.00 2.59
N ALA A 41 1.76 9.72 1.36
CA ALA A 41 2.10 10.50 0.19
C ALA A 41 0.84 11.19 -0.34
N GLU A 42 0.87 12.51 -0.47
CA GLU A 42 -0.26 13.24 -1.08
C GLU A 42 -0.39 12.92 -2.57
N THR A 43 0.75 12.74 -3.24
CA THR A 43 0.83 12.35 -4.65
C THR A 43 2.03 11.44 -4.90
N VAL A 44 1.87 10.54 -5.88
CA VAL A 44 2.95 9.73 -6.44
C VAL A 44 3.07 10.13 -7.91
N PRO A 45 4.22 10.63 -8.38
CA PRO A 45 4.38 11.08 -9.76
C PRO A 45 4.27 9.94 -10.78
N GLU A 46 4.73 8.75 -10.40
CA GLU A 46 4.71 7.57 -11.27
C GLU A 46 3.36 6.86 -11.21
N LYS A 47 3.00 6.18 -12.32
CA LYS A 47 1.78 5.36 -12.40
C LYS A 47 1.81 4.14 -11.48
N SER A 48 3.00 3.69 -11.10
CA SER A 48 3.18 2.53 -10.25
C SER A 48 4.41 2.68 -9.35
N ILE A 49 4.24 2.27 -8.10
CA ILE A 49 5.32 2.03 -7.15
C ILE A 49 5.62 0.54 -7.17
N ILE A 50 6.86 0.18 -7.47
CA ILE A 50 7.32 -1.21 -7.45
C ILE A 50 8.24 -1.42 -6.25
N ILE A 51 7.78 -2.25 -5.32
CA ILE A 51 8.59 -2.76 -4.22
C ILE A 51 9.38 -3.96 -4.76
N ARG A 52 10.67 -3.74 -4.98
CA ARG A 52 11.56 -4.71 -5.61
C ARG A 52 11.90 -5.90 -4.72
N SER A 53 12.41 -6.96 -5.31
CA SER A 53 12.97 -8.09 -4.57
C SER A 53 14.01 -7.64 -3.54
N ASN A 54 14.00 -8.24 -2.34
CA ASN A 54 14.87 -7.91 -1.20
C ASN A 54 14.70 -6.50 -0.61
N ALA A 55 13.76 -5.69 -1.09
CA ALA A 55 13.39 -4.43 -0.46
C ALA A 55 12.81 -4.68 0.93
N PHE A 56 13.15 -3.81 1.89
CA PHE A 56 12.66 -3.86 3.27
C PHE A 56 12.89 -5.23 3.96
N PRO A 57 14.15 -5.65 4.12
CA PRO A 57 14.50 -7.02 4.52
C PRO A 57 13.99 -7.43 5.92
N VAL A 58 13.71 -6.45 6.79
CA VAL A 58 13.27 -6.70 8.18
C VAL A 58 11.91 -6.10 8.54
N LEU A 59 11.23 -5.47 7.58
CA LEU A 59 9.95 -4.79 7.81
C LEU A 59 8.87 -5.81 8.16
N LYS A 60 8.14 -5.55 9.25
CA LYS A 60 7.06 -6.40 9.77
C LYS A 60 5.69 -5.77 9.58
N GLN A 61 5.63 -4.44 9.59
CA GLN A 61 4.40 -3.69 9.39
C GLN A 61 4.64 -2.52 8.43
N PHE A 62 3.79 -2.43 7.43
CA PHE A 62 3.79 -1.36 6.45
C PHE A 62 2.40 -0.74 6.39
N ILE A 63 2.31 0.55 6.70
CA ILE A 63 1.10 1.35 6.58
C ILE A 63 1.37 2.39 5.51
N PHE A 64 0.58 2.40 4.45
CA PHE A 64 0.81 3.30 3.34
C PHE A 64 -0.48 3.93 2.84
N SER A 65 -0.53 5.26 2.92
CA SER A 65 -1.60 6.08 2.37
C SER A 65 -1.10 6.83 1.15
N TYR A 66 -1.73 6.64 0.00
CA TYR A 66 -1.26 7.23 -1.25
C TYR A 66 -2.39 7.47 -2.26
N ARG A 67 -2.10 8.29 -3.28
CA ARG A 67 -3.05 8.70 -4.33
C ARG A 67 -2.39 8.58 -5.72
N LEU A 68 -3.20 8.29 -6.73
CA LEU A 68 -2.85 8.37 -8.18
C LEU A 68 -1.77 7.39 -8.69
N SER A 69 -1.59 6.24 -8.03
CA SER A 69 -0.65 5.20 -8.47
C SER A 69 -1.20 3.80 -8.16
N CYS A 70 -0.60 2.76 -8.74
CA CYS A 70 -0.69 1.39 -8.25
C CYS A 70 0.47 1.07 -7.29
N LEU A 71 0.28 0.11 -6.38
CA LEU A 71 1.36 -0.52 -5.62
C LEU A 71 1.57 -1.96 -6.10
N MET A 72 2.82 -2.31 -6.40
CA MET A 72 3.20 -3.65 -6.87
C MET A 72 4.33 -4.22 -6.01
N PHE A 73 4.23 -5.51 -5.70
CA PHE A 73 5.27 -6.25 -4.99
C PHE A 73 5.89 -7.33 -5.88
N GLU A 74 7.21 -7.28 -6.06
CA GLU A 74 7.95 -8.34 -6.76
C GLU A 74 8.16 -9.58 -5.87
N PRO A 75 8.41 -10.77 -6.45
CA PRO A 75 8.87 -11.94 -5.71
C PRO A 75 10.06 -11.64 -4.80
N GLY A 76 9.93 -11.97 -3.51
CA GLY A 76 10.96 -11.72 -2.50
C GLY A 76 10.98 -10.30 -1.92
N ALA A 77 10.03 -9.43 -2.30
CA ALA A 77 9.81 -8.17 -1.61
C ALA A 77 9.35 -8.39 -0.16
N MET A 78 9.79 -7.52 0.76
CA MET A 78 9.39 -7.47 2.17
C MET A 78 9.26 -8.87 2.83
N PRO A 79 10.34 -9.68 2.87
CA PRO A 79 10.25 -11.11 3.19
C PRO A 79 9.73 -11.41 4.61
N ARG A 80 9.70 -10.42 5.50
CA ARG A 80 9.25 -10.52 6.89
C ARG A 80 7.95 -9.75 7.20
N LEU A 81 7.29 -9.21 6.17
CA LEU A 81 6.08 -8.41 6.35
C LEU A 81 4.95 -9.30 6.86
N LYS A 82 4.41 -8.96 8.04
CA LYS A 82 3.27 -9.63 8.66
C LYS A 82 1.98 -8.86 8.43
N LYS A 83 2.04 -7.53 8.45
CA LYS A 83 0.88 -6.65 8.34
C LYS A 83 1.04 -5.61 7.25
N LEU A 84 0.11 -5.61 6.31
CA LEU A 84 -0.03 -4.63 5.26
C LEU A 84 -1.31 -3.82 5.47
N ASP A 85 -1.18 -2.50 5.57
CA ASP A 85 -2.30 -1.57 5.72
C ASP A 85 -2.20 -0.53 4.61
N ILE A 86 -3.18 -0.54 3.70
CA ILE A 86 -3.22 0.34 2.54
C ILE A 86 -4.45 1.22 2.62
N THR A 87 -4.24 2.53 2.52
CA THR A 87 -5.32 3.47 2.22
C THR A 87 -5.05 4.09 0.87
N TYR A 88 -5.82 3.68 -0.13
CA TYR A 88 -5.71 4.22 -1.47
C TYR A 88 -6.79 5.27 -1.71
N ASP A 89 -6.40 6.43 -2.20
CA ASP A 89 -7.34 7.44 -2.67
C ASP A 89 -7.36 7.47 -4.20
N SER A 90 -8.47 7.01 -4.77
CA SER A 90 -8.71 7.00 -6.22
C SER A 90 -9.40 8.28 -6.71
N ARG A 91 -9.72 9.21 -5.80
CA ARG A 91 -10.42 10.44 -6.15
C ARG A 91 -9.42 11.46 -6.68
N GLY A 92 -9.74 12.07 -7.82
CA GLY A 92 -8.93 13.09 -8.46
C GLY A 92 -8.76 12.88 -9.96
N PRO A 93 -8.12 13.83 -10.65
CA PRO A 93 -7.72 13.68 -12.03
C PRO A 93 -6.53 12.71 -12.15
N GLY A 94 -6.50 11.88 -13.20
CA GLY A 94 -5.43 10.91 -13.45
C GLY A 94 -5.58 9.56 -12.73
N SER A 95 -6.73 9.31 -12.09
CA SER A 95 -7.00 8.07 -11.37
C SER A 95 -7.56 6.93 -12.22
N GLU A 96 -7.25 6.89 -13.51
CA GLU A 96 -7.70 5.86 -14.45
C GLU A 96 -6.97 4.52 -14.19
N HIS A 97 -7.49 3.73 -13.25
CA HIS A 97 -6.89 2.44 -12.89
C HIS A 97 -7.79 1.30 -13.35
N GLU A 98 -7.39 0.64 -14.44
CA GLU A 98 -7.95 -0.66 -14.85
C GLU A 98 -7.27 -1.85 -14.15
N VAL A 99 -6.22 -1.58 -13.37
CA VAL A 99 -5.34 -2.59 -12.75
C VAL A 99 -5.52 -2.56 -11.24
N SER A 100 -5.29 -3.72 -10.60
CA SER A 100 -5.32 -3.86 -9.15
C SER A 100 -4.42 -2.85 -8.43
N LEU A 101 -4.94 -2.30 -7.34
CA LEU A 101 -4.27 -1.34 -6.47
C LEU A 101 -3.13 -1.96 -5.64
N VAL A 102 -3.17 -3.29 -5.46
CA VAL A 102 -2.21 -4.05 -4.65
C VAL A 102 -1.80 -5.31 -5.41
N ALA A 103 -1.09 -5.12 -6.53
CA ALA A 103 -0.61 -6.21 -7.37
C ALA A 103 0.58 -6.93 -6.71
N GLY A 104 0.67 -8.26 -6.87
CA GLY A 104 1.80 -9.03 -6.35
C GLY A 104 1.75 -9.28 -4.84
N VAL A 105 0.63 -9.01 -4.17
CA VAL A 105 0.44 -9.35 -2.74
C VAL A 105 0.72 -10.83 -2.49
N GLU A 106 0.40 -11.71 -3.46
CA GLU A 106 0.70 -13.14 -3.45
C GLU A 106 2.19 -13.49 -3.26
N HIS A 107 3.10 -12.53 -3.48
CA HIS A 107 4.53 -12.69 -3.30
C HIS A 107 5.01 -12.44 -1.85
N LEU A 108 4.16 -11.91 -0.97
CA LEU A 108 4.49 -11.55 0.40
C LEU A 108 4.45 -12.76 1.34
N ALA A 109 5.51 -13.57 1.32
CA ALA A 109 5.54 -14.91 1.93
C ALA A 109 5.15 -14.99 3.43
N SER A 110 5.40 -13.93 4.20
CA SER A 110 5.16 -13.87 5.66
C SER A 110 3.85 -13.18 6.06
N LEU A 111 3.01 -12.82 5.09
CA LEU A 111 1.81 -12.01 5.33
C LEU A 111 0.78 -12.76 6.20
N GLU A 112 0.29 -12.06 7.22
CA GLU A 112 -0.68 -12.56 8.21
C GLU A 112 -1.95 -11.70 8.23
N GLU A 113 -1.81 -10.38 8.04
CA GLU A 113 -2.92 -9.43 8.01
C GLU A 113 -2.83 -8.49 6.80
N VAL A 114 -3.96 -8.29 6.13
CA VAL A 114 -4.13 -7.29 5.07
C VAL A 114 -5.36 -6.45 5.36
N PHE A 115 -5.13 -5.14 5.42
CA PHE A 115 -6.18 -4.13 5.50
C PHE A 115 -6.10 -3.22 4.28
N VAL A 116 -7.20 -3.04 3.57
CA VAL A 116 -7.28 -2.12 2.42
C VAL A 116 -8.51 -1.24 2.56
N VAL A 117 -8.31 0.07 2.52
CA VAL A 117 -9.36 1.08 2.37
C VAL A 117 -9.20 1.73 1.01
N VAL A 118 -10.27 1.68 0.22
CA VAL A 118 -10.34 2.39 -1.06
C VAL A 118 -11.26 3.59 -0.89
N ASN A 119 -10.73 4.81 -1.00
CA ASN A 119 -11.55 6.00 -1.15
C ASN A 119 -11.85 6.20 -2.64
N ALA A 120 -13.12 6.10 -3.00
CA ALA A 120 -13.60 6.08 -4.39
C ALA A 120 -14.53 7.24 -4.72
N LYS A 121 -14.62 7.58 -6.01
CA LYS A 121 -15.74 8.39 -6.49
C LYS A 121 -17.01 7.55 -6.42
N HIS A 122 -18.15 8.22 -6.29
CA HIS A 122 -19.44 7.55 -6.28
C HIS A 122 -19.63 6.64 -7.50
N GLY A 123 -20.01 5.38 -7.26
CA GLY A 123 -20.20 4.34 -8.27
C GLY A 123 -18.95 3.54 -8.67
N GLU A 124 -17.76 3.89 -8.16
CA GLU A 124 -16.50 3.19 -8.50
C GLU A 124 -16.03 2.23 -7.39
N GLY A 125 -16.54 2.37 -6.16
CA GLY A 125 -16.04 1.68 -4.98
C GLY A 125 -16.12 0.16 -5.08
N SER A 126 -17.27 -0.36 -5.52
CA SER A 126 -17.49 -1.81 -5.73
C SER A 126 -16.49 -2.42 -6.74
N LYS A 127 -16.26 -1.76 -7.88
CA LYS A 127 -15.32 -2.23 -8.92
C LYS A 127 -13.89 -2.29 -8.37
N LEU A 128 -13.43 -1.21 -7.73
CA LEU A 128 -12.07 -1.15 -7.17
C LEU A 128 -11.89 -2.13 -6.01
N GLY A 129 -12.91 -2.28 -5.17
CA GLY A 129 -12.96 -3.25 -4.10
C GLY A 129 -12.81 -4.68 -4.61
N TYR A 130 -13.54 -5.05 -5.66
CA TYR A 130 -13.44 -6.35 -6.31
C TYR A 130 -12.02 -6.64 -6.83
N LEU A 131 -11.37 -5.68 -7.50
CA LEU A 131 -10.00 -5.84 -8.02
C LEU A 131 -8.98 -6.08 -6.89
N CYS A 132 -9.11 -5.38 -5.77
CA CYS A 132 -8.29 -5.60 -4.59
C CYS A 132 -8.49 -7.00 -4.03
N ARG A 133 -9.75 -7.40 -3.86
CA ARG A 133 -10.15 -8.71 -3.35
C ARG A 133 -9.59 -9.83 -4.21
N GLU A 134 -9.74 -9.73 -5.53
CA GLU A 134 -9.25 -10.72 -6.48
C GLU A 134 -7.73 -10.90 -6.37
N SER A 135 -6.98 -9.81 -6.19
CA SER A 135 -5.52 -9.87 -6.07
C SER A 135 -5.08 -10.53 -4.76
N ILE A 136 -5.73 -10.20 -3.65
CA ILE A 136 -5.43 -10.81 -2.35
C ILE A 136 -5.79 -12.30 -2.35
N GLN A 137 -6.85 -12.70 -3.06
CA GLN A 137 -7.26 -14.10 -3.20
C GLN A 137 -6.28 -14.99 -3.95
N ARG A 138 -5.41 -14.40 -4.79
CA ARG A 138 -4.31 -15.12 -5.44
C ARG A 138 -3.22 -15.56 -4.46
N HIS A 139 -3.23 -15.03 -3.22
CA HIS A 139 -2.23 -15.39 -2.23
C HIS A 139 -2.30 -16.89 -1.87
N PRO A 140 -1.20 -17.65 -1.94
CA PRO A 140 -1.20 -19.11 -1.67
C PRO A 140 -1.74 -19.49 -0.28
N ARG A 141 -1.59 -18.57 0.69
CA ARG A 141 -2.07 -18.69 2.07
C ARG A 141 -3.34 -17.88 2.38
N TYR A 142 -4.12 -17.48 1.38
CA TYR A 142 -5.29 -16.59 1.55
C TYR A 142 -6.21 -17.00 2.71
N GLN A 143 -6.52 -18.29 2.86
CA GLN A 143 -7.38 -18.80 3.95
C GLN A 143 -6.83 -18.56 5.37
N ALA A 144 -5.52 -18.37 5.52
CA ALA A 144 -4.87 -18.09 6.79
C ALA A 144 -4.60 -16.59 7.02
N ILE A 145 -4.83 -15.74 6.02
CA ILE A 145 -4.62 -14.29 6.11
C ILE A 145 -5.89 -13.62 6.63
N LYS A 146 -5.76 -12.87 7.71
CA LYS A 146 -6.82 -11.99 8.17
C LYS A 146 -6.96 -10.84 7.19
N THR A 147 -8.07 -10.85 6.47
CA THR A 147 -8.33 -9.93 5.37
C THR A 147 -9.49 -9.02 5.76
N ASN A 148 -9.29 -7.71 5.67
CA ASN A 148 -10.35 -6.72 5.84
C ASN A 148 -10.20 -5.69 4.72
N LEU A 149 -11.22 -5.63 3.86
CA LEU A 149 -11.29 -4.69 2.76
C LEU A 149 -12.56 -3.89 2.94
N ARG A 150 -12.46 -2.59 2.72
CA ARG A 150 -13.61 -1.70 2.62
C ARG A 150 -13.39 -0.66 1.55
N TYR A 151 -14.48 -0.14 1.03
CA TYR A 151 -14.44 1.08 0.24
C TYR A 151 -15.34 2.14 0.87
N ASP A 152 -14.93 3.39 0.71
CA ASP A 152 -15.67 4.59 1.07
C ASP A 152 -15.88 5.38 -0.22
N GLU A 153 -17.13 5.55 -0.65
CA GLU A 153 -17.46 6.36 -1.81
C GLU A 153 -17.80 7.79 -1.42
N TYR A 154 -17.35 8.73 -2.25
CA TYR A 154 -17.52 10.15 -2.02
C TYR A 154 -18.21 10.83 -3.19
N ASN A 155 -19.08 11.79 -2.88
CA ASN A 155 -19.64 12.71 -3.87
C ASN A 155 -18.64 13.84 -4.22
N ASP A 156 -19.05 14.73 -5.14
CA ASP A 156 -18.23 15.87 -5.58
C ASP A 156 -17.93 16.89 -4.48
N GLU A 157 -18.72 16.90 -3.40
CA GLU A 157 -18.49 17.73 -2.20
C GLU A 157 -17.52 17.05 -1.20
N ASN A 158 -16.90 15.93 -1.58
CA ASN A 158 -15.99 15.15 -0.75
C ASN A 158 -16.65 14.62 0.54
N ARG A 159 -17.97 14.37 0.50
CA ARG A 159 -18.73 13.73 1.58
C ARG A 159 -18.91 12.25 1.28
N ILE A 160 -18.73 11.41 2.31
CA ILE A 160 -19.00 9.97 2.21
C ILE A 160 -20.50 9.78 1.94
N VAL A 161 -20.81 9.05 0.88
CA VAL A 161 -22.18 8.68 0.50
C VAL A 161 -22.46 7.19 0.69
N GLU A 162 -21.41 6.36 0.64
CA GLU A 162 -21.51 4.92 0.84
C GLU A 162 -20.22 4.40 1.47
N SER A 163 -20.35 3.42 2.38
CA SER A 163 -19.23 2.66 2.92
C SER A 163 -19.65 1.20 3.00
N ALA A 164 -18.83 0.29 2.49
CA ALA A 164 -19.11 -1.13 2.56
C ALA A 164 -17.83 -1.96 2.74
N ASP A 165 -17.95 -3.02 3.53
CA ASP A 165 -16.95 -4.07 3.63
C ASP A 165 -17.08 -5.05 2.44
N ILE A 166 -15.95 -5.57 1.94
CA ILE A 166 -15.80 -6.39 0.71
C ILE A 166 -15.45 -7.85 1.02
#